data_AF-A0A6B3G0Z6-F1
#
_entry.id   AF-A0A6B3G0Z6-F1
#
_cell.length_a   1.000
_cell.length_b   1.000
_cell.length_c   1.000
_cell.angle_alpha   90.00
_cell.angle_beta   90.00
_cell.angle_gamma   90.00
#
_symmetry.space_group_name_H-M   'P 1'
#
loop_
_entity.id
_entity.type
_entity.pdbx_description
1 polymer ?
#
loop_
_entity_poly.entity_id
_entity_poly.type
_entity_poly.pdbx_seq_one_letter_code
_entity_poly.pdbx_strand_id
1 'polypeptide(L)'
;NDDFYRVDTALVIPKVDANSWRLRIHGKGVRRDLEFSYQDLLNRPLIEREITLCCVSNEVGGPYIGHARWIGVRLADLLKEAGVKPPSRGGEADQI
;
A
#
# COMPACT_ATOMS: atom_id res chain seq x y z
N ASN A 1 -14.29 -0.32 12.23
CA ASN A 1 -13.19 0.68 12.26
C ASN A 1 -13.80 2.01 11.84
N ASP A 2 -14.91 2.37 12.48
CA ASP A 2 -15.95 3.21 11.86
C ASP A 2 -15.65 4.70 12.04
N ASP A 3 -14.74 5.00 12.98
CA ASP A 3 -14.29 6.35 13.31
C ASP A 3 -12.96 6.72 12.62
N PHE A 4 -12.33 5.80 11.87
CA PHE A 4 -11.08 6.11 11.16
C PHE A 4 -11.37 7.04 9.97
N TYR A 5 -10.69 8.18 9.92
CA TYR A 5 -10.94 9.20 8.89
C TYR A 5 -10.79 8.64 7.47
N ARG A 6 -11.62 9.11 6.54
CA ARG A 6 -11.60 8.71 5.13
C ARG A 6 -11.49 9.92 4.22
N VAL A 7 -10.50 9.91 3.33
CA VAL A 7 -10.36 10.84 2.21
C VAL A 7 -10.34 10.00 0.94
N ASP A 8 -11.19 10.33 -0.02
CA ASP A 8 -11.30 9.62 -1.29
C ASP A 8 -11.47 10.63 -2.43
N THR A 9 -10.91 10.31 -3.59
CA THR A 9 -11.11 11.07 -4.83
C THR A 9 -12.14 10.42 -5.74
N ALA A 10 -12.47 9.15 -5.52
CA ALA A 10 -13.49 8.44 -6.25
C ALA A 10 -14.88 8.92 -5.82
N LEU A 11 -15.70 9.28 -6.80
CA LEU A 11 -17.11 9.63 -6.58
C LEU A 11 -17.95 8.43 -6.11
N VAL A 12 -17.49 7.21 -6.41
CA VAL A 12 -18.17 5.96 -6.09
C VAL A 12 -17.15 4.96 -5.57
N ILE A 13 -17.45 4.35 -4.42
CA ILE A 13 -16.59 3.35 -3.80
C ILE A 13 -16.62 2.07 -4.65
N PRO A 14 -15.47 1.58 -5.15
CA PRO A 14 -15.43 0.36 -5.92
C PRO A 14 -15.78 -0.85 -5.05
N LYS A 15 -16.66 -1.72 -5.57
CA LYS A 15 -16.88 -3.06 -5.01
C LYS A 15 -15.90 -4.02 -5.69
N VAL A 16 -14.89 -4.45 -4.95
CA VAL A 16 -13.84 -5.35 -5.45
C VAL A 16 -14.11 -6.77 -4.96
N ASP A 17 -14.15 -7.73 -5.87
CA ASP A 17 -14.22 -9.16 -5.53
C ASP A 17 -12.81 -9.70 -5.25
N ALA A 18 -12.59 -10.18 -4.02
CA ALA A 18 -11.29 -10.69 -3.58
C ALA A 18 -10.84 -11.94 -4.34
N ASN A 19 -11.76 -12.74 -4.90
CA ASN A 19 -11.43 -13.97 -5.62
C ASN A 19 -10.83 -13.69 -7.00
N SER A 20 -11.27 -12.61 -7.63
CA SER A 20 -10.83 -12.20 -8.97
C SER A 20 -9.76 -11.10 -8.95
N TRP A 21 -9.58 -10.39 -7.83
CA TRP A 21 -8.57 -9.34 -7.69
C TRP A 21 -7.13 -9.87 -7.85
N ARG A 22 -6.26 -9.04 -8.43
CA ARG A 22 -4.83 -9.32 -8.64
C ARG A 22 -3.96 -8.11 -8.28
N LEU A 23 -2.86 -8.35 -7.57
CA LEU A 23 -1.75 -7.39 -7.40
C LEU A 23 -0.72 -7.63 -8.49
N ARG A 24 -0.43 -6.61 -9.30
CA ARG A 24 0.64 -6.68 -10.31
C ARG A 24 1.82 -5.78 -9.97
N ILE A 25 2.99 -6.37 -9.72
CA ILE A 25 4.26 -5.65 -9.56
C ILE A 25 5.01 -5.68 -10.89
N HIS A 26 5.19 -4.53 -11.53
CA HIS A 26 5.74 -4.39 -12.88
C HIS A 26 6.47 -3.05 -13.05
N GLY A 27 7.17 -2.87 -14.17
CA GLY A 27 7.82 -1.60 -14.56
C GLY A 27 9.33 -1.69 -14.78
N LYS A 28 9.97 -0.58 -15.19
CA LYS A 28 11.38 -0.57 -15.60
C LYS A 28 12.37 -1.04 -14.53
N GLY A 29 12.04 -0.83 -13.25
CA GLY A 29 12.91 -1.16 -12.11
C GLY A 29 12.82 -2.60 -11.62
N VAL A 30 11.88 -3.40 -12.15
CA VAL A 30 11.72 -4.81 -11.76
C VAL A 30 12.45 -5.71 -12.75
N ARG A 31 13.00 -6.83 -12.26
CA ARG A 31 13.63 -7.84 -13.13
C ARG A 31 12.59 -8.74 -13.79
N ARG A 32 11.47 -8.99 -13.09
CA ARG A 32 10.37 -9.80 -13.58
C ARG A 32 9.04 -9.19 -13.10
N ASP A 33 8.07 -9.16 -13.99
CA ASP A 33 6.69 -8.87 -13.60
C ASP A 33 6.18 -10.00 -12.70
N LEU A 34 5.49 -9.64 -11.62
CA LEU A 34 4.85 -10.56 -10.71
C LEU A 34 3.37 -10.24 -10.60
N GLU A 35 2.57 -11.29 -10.48
CA GLU A 35 1.14 -11.20 -10.20
C GLU A 35 0.80 -12.09 -9.00
N PHE A 36 -0.01 -11.57 -8.08
CA PHE A 36 -0.49 -12.30 -6.90
C PHE A 36 -2.01 -12.20 -6.81
N SER A 37 -2.67 -13.31 -6.51
CA SER A 37 -4.03 -13.29 -6.01
C SER A 37 -4.08 -12.78 -4.57
N TYR A 38 -5.27 -12.45 -4.08
CA TYR A 38 -5.44 -12.11 -2.67
C TYR A 38 -5.04 -13.28 -1.74
N GLN A 39 -5.37 -14.52 -2.12
CA GLN A 39 -5.02 -15.72 -1.35
C GLN A 39 -3.49 -15.95 -1.29
N ASP A 40 -2.77 -15.66 -2.38
CA ASP A 40 -1.30 -15.76 -2.40
C ASP A 40 -0.64 -14.83 -1.37
N LEU A 41 -1.25 -13.67 -1.11
CA LEU A 41 -0.79 -12.73 -0.09
C LEU A 41 -1.13 -13.23 1.33
N LEU A 42 -2.33 -13.77 1.54
CA LEU A 42 -2.75 -14.31 2.83
C LEU A 42 -1.94 -15.54 3.27
N ASN A 43 -1.41 -16.31 2.31
CA ASN A 43 -0.57 -17.48 2.58
C ASN A 43 0.89 -17.13 2.95
N ARG A 44 1.26 -15.85 2.98
CA ARG A 44 2.61 -15.38 3.34
C ARG A 44 2.71 -15.05 4.83
N PRO A 45 3.94 -14.90 5.38
CA PRO A 45 4.11 -14.41 6.74
C PRO A 45 3.51 -13.00 6.90
N LEU A 46 2.37 -12.93 7.61
CA LEU A 46 1.73 -11.67 7.94
C LEU A 46 2.45 -11.00 9.10
N ILE A 47 2.58 -9.68 9.02
CA ILE A 47 3.09 -8.84 10.10
C ILE A 47 1.99 -7.90 10.59
N GLU A 48 2.10 -7.50 11.85
CA GLU A 48 1.26 -6.47 12.43
C GLU A 48 2.06 -5.21 12.74
N ARG A 49 1.45 -4.04 12.52
CA ARG A 49 2.02 -2.73 12.87
C ARG A 49 0.93 -1.77 13.32
N GLU A 50 1.19 -1.04 14.39
CA GLU A 50 0.39 0.12 14.78
C GLU A 50 0.91 1.34 14.03
N ILE A 51 0.05 1.99 13.25
CA ILE A 51 0.42 3.12 12.38
C ILE A 51 -0.62 4.21 12.51
N THR A 52 -0.12 5.43 12.74
CA THR A 52 -0.91 6.67 12.62
C THR A 52 -0.80 7.19 11.19
N LEU A 53 -1.93 7.39 10.53
CA LEU A 53 -2.01 8.09 9.25
C LEU A 53 -2.55 9.51 9.51
N CYS A 54 -1.96 10.50 8.85
CA CYS A 54 -2.38 11.90 8.91
C CYS A 54 -2.45 12.44 7.48
N CYS A 55 -3.55 13.09 7.13
CA CYS A 55 -3.68 13.77 5.85
C CYS A 55 -2.79 15.01 5.82
N VAL A 56 -2.15 15.29 4.68
CA VAL A 56 -1.38 16.55 4.47
C VAL A 56 -2.26 17.79 4.64
N SER A 57 -3.56 17.67 4.41
CA SER A 57 -4.55 18.74 4.59
C SER A 57 -5.13 18.81 6.01
N ASN A 58 -4.60 18.07 6.98
CA ASN A 58 -5.09 18.15 8.35
C ASN A 58 -4.57 19.42 9.04
N GLU A 59 -5.46 20.32 9.40
CA GLU A 59 -5.12 21.51 10.19
C GLU A 59 -4.75 21.15 11.64
N VAL A 60 -4.18 22.10 12.37
CA VAL A 60 -3.87 21.92 13.79
C VAL A 60 -5.17 21.65 14.56
N GLY A 61 -5.27 20.47 15.19
CA GLY A 61 -6.48 20.02 15.88
C GLY A 61 -7.57 19.45 14.96
N GLY A 62 -7.29 19.29 13.67
CA GLY A 62 -8.24 18.77 12.68
C GLY A 62 -8.49 17.26 12.77
N PRO A 63 -9.58 16.78 12.13
CA PRO A 63 -10.07 15.41 12.27
C PRO A 63 -9.42 14.39 11.31
N TYR A 64 -8.56 14.81 10.39
CA TYR A 64 -7.97 13.94 9.35
C TYR A 64 -6.69 13.24 9.81
N ILE A 65 -6.76 12.65 11.01
CA ILE A 65 -5.72 11.85 11.63
C ILE A 65 -6.35 10.64 12.31
N GLY A 66 -5.73 9.46 12.17
CA GLY A 66 -6.27 8.22 12.71
C GLY A 66 -5.17 7.22 13.03
N HIS A 67 -5.38 6.40 14.06
CA HIS A 67 -4.47 5.35 14.49
C HIS A 67 -5.15 4.00 14.44
N ALA A 68 -4.47 2.99 13.90
CA ALA A 68 -4.99 1.64 13.82
C ALA A 68 -3.87 0.60 13.82
N ARG A 69 -4.26 -0.65 14.12
CA ARG A 69 -3.42 -1.83 13.94
C ARG A 69 -3.66 -2.42 12.55
N TRP A 70 -2.58 -2.53 11.78
CA TRP A 70 -2.57 -2.98 10.39
C TRP A 70 -1.94 -4.36 10.30
N ILE A 71 -2.57 -5.26 9.54
CA ILE A 71 -2.09 -6.62 9.28
C ILE A 71 -1.86 -6.77 7.79
N GLY A 72 -0.70 -7.30 7.39
CA GLY A 72 -0.41 -7.52 5.97
C GLY A 72 0.96 -8.11 5.70
N VAL A 73 1.28 -8.21 4.41
CA VAL A 73 2.58 -8.71 3.92
C VAL A 73 3.57 -7.55 3.81
N ARG A 74 4.85 -7.80 4.10
CA ARG A 74 5.89 -6.78 3.91
C ARG A 74 6.09 -6.50 2.42
N LEU A 75 5.84 -5.26 2.00
CA LEU A 75 6.10 -4.82 0.62
C LEU A 75 7.57 -5.06 0.21
N ALA A 76 8.51 -4.86 1.13
CA ALA A 76 9.94 -5.08 0.87
C ALA A 76 10.25 -6.51 0.38
N ASP A 77 9.56 -7.52 0.91
CA ASP A 77 9.78 -8.91 0.52
C ASP A 77 9.24 -9.17 -0.90
N LEU A 78 8.07 -8.61 -1.24
CA LEU A 78 7.49 -8.70 -2.58
C LEU A 78 8.36 -7.97 -3.63
N LEU A 79 8.88 -6.79 -3.30
CA LEU A 79 9.75 -6.02 -4.20
C LEU A 79 11.10 -6.74 -4.41
N LYS A 80 11.68 -7.32 -3.35
CA LYS A 80 12.88 -8.15 -3.45
C LYS A 80 12.65 -9.36 -4.35
N GLU A 81 11.49 -10.01 -4.21
CA GLU A 81 11.09 -11.14 -5.06
C GLU A 81 10.94 -10.75 -6.54
N ALA A 82 10.36 -9.58 -6.82
CA ALA A 82 10.30 -8.99 -8.17
C ALA A 82 11.68 -8.62 -8.74
N GLY A 83 12.71 -8.67 -7.90
CA GLY A 83 14.08 -8.30 -8.25
C GLY A 83 14.23 -6.80 -8.45
N VAL A 84 13.46 -5.99 -7.72
CA VAL A 84 13.66 -4.55 -7.66
C VAL A 84 15.08 -4.30 -7.20
N LYS A 85 15.88 -3.67 -8.06
CA LYS A 85 17.16 -3.10 -7.62
C LYS A 85 16.81 -1.83 -6.87
N PRO A 86 17.22 -1.68 -5.60
CA PRO A 86 17.10 -0.39 -4.92
C PRO A 86 17.72 0.65 -5.84
N PRO A 87 17.06 1.79 -6.10
CA PRO A 87 17.76 2.87 -6.74
C PRO A 87 18.96 3.19 -5.83
N SER A 88 20.18 2.97 -6.31
CA SER A 88 21.40 3.26 -5.56
C SER A 88 21.55 4.75 -5.24
N ARG A 89 20.67 5.57 -5.84
CA ARG A 89 20.43 6.98 -5.58
C ARG A 89 18.94 7.16 -5.82
N GLY A 90 18.14 7.56 -4.82
CA GLY A 90 16.74 7.93 -5.07
C GLY A 90 16.65 8.79 -6.34
N GLY A 91 15.62 8.58 -7.15
CA GLY A 91 15.33 9.49 -8.26
C GLY A 91 15.10 10.90 -7.71
N GLU A 92 15.22 11.91 -8.56
CA GLU A 92 14.80 13.25 -8.16
C GLU A 92 13.34 13.18 -7.70
N ALA A 93 13.07 13.67 -6.49
CA ALA A 93 11.71 13.85 -6.03
C ALA A 93 11.17 15.13 -6.70
N ASP A 94 10.85 15.04 -7.98
CA ASP A 94 10.14 16.09 -8.73
C ASP A 94 8.64 16.03 -8.40
N GLN A 95 8.32 16.28 -7.13
CA GLN A 95 6.94 16.47 -6.66
C GLN A 95 6.47 17.94 -6.86
N ILE A 96 6.93 18.59 -7.93
CA ILE A 96 6.50 19.94 -8.34
C ILE A 96 6.25 19.98 -9.84
#